data_AF-A0A1D3CUC1-F1
#
_entry.id   AF-A0A1D3CUC1-F1
#
_cell.length_a   1.000
_cell.length_b   1.000
_cell.length_c   1.000
_cell.angle_alpha   90.00
_cell.angle_beta   90.00
_cell.angle_gamma   90.00
#
_symmetry.space_group_name_H-M   'P 1'
#
loop_
_entity.id
_entity.type
_entity.pdbx_description
1 polymer ?
#
loop_
_entity_poly.entity_id
_entity_poly.type
_entity_poly.pdbx_seq_one_letter_code
_entity_poly.pdbx_strand_id
1 'polypeptide(L)'
;MHLVCQVAFLKQLAILLGALVRGVCLEDARVLIQLKRQKKQLARRKRNPQYLLQQLERALWFSRRCTLNACGFGCSSRSTAVAIRKAAASNGRERGGANATLFSESLTRVYKALFQPARMLLHVAAEADKLQEDWQEVLTSAVNPLSAKSDPQQHALLPPRGMPPHKILDESAAVRLRICMRLSKLQKALSMKNFLPFSVIRGGGFSYGCDLCYSPDAGLLTLKISPATDPVSALSASLCAFRPIASGEAEFPDSELRAAKCSLLCSIIGKEETPQDVAFQNVLAVLRGMPLNSNKELLAKVEAVTSAEVHCVARKYLSRFITAFAGTNSASAKEAACSTLCVITNTEKVSSTIKGLNALGICCLAVSLKALCKFLSADANVSLPTNEVTSDDEEEEDEEEEDEEEEDASDEEDASDDEDASDDEEEETSDEEEESDDSGPDDTMEAQH
;
A
#
# COMPACT_ATOMS: atom_id res chain seq x y z
N MET A 1 -5.37 -4.77 -17.65
CA MET A 1 -6.50 -3.84 -17.44
C MET A 1 -7.58 -4.59 -16.70
N HIS A 2 -8.46 -3.92 -15.97
CA HIS A 2 -9.61 -4.54 -15.33
C HIS A 2 -10.85 -3.79 -15.82
N LEU A 3 -11.80 -4.52 -16.39
CA LEU A 3 -13.01 -3.96 -17.00
C LEU A 3 -14.20 -4.79 -16.51
N VAL A 4 -15.30 -4.11 -16.21
CA VAL A 4 -16.53 -4.70 -15.69
C VAL A 4 -17.68 -4.16 -16.52
N CYS A 5 -18.56 -5.04 -16.98
CA CYS A 5 -19.79 -4.66 -17.69
C CYS A 5 -20.86 -5.73 -17.46
N GLN A 6 -22.12 -5.39 -17.72
CA GLN A 6 -23.16 -6.41 -17.86
C GLN A 6 -22.90 -7.25 -19.11
N VAL A 7 -23.27 -8.54 -19.09
CA VAL A 7 -22.95 -9.47 -20.19
C VAL A 7 -23.59 -9.07 -21.52
N ALA A 8 -24.74 -8.38 -21.49
CA ALA A 8 -25.39 -7.82 -22.68
C ALA A 8 -24.49 -6.84 -23.48
N PHE A 9 -23.51 -6.20 -22.82
CA PHE A 9 -22.57 -5.26 -23.45
C PHE A 9 -21.23 -5.90 -23.85
N LEU A 10 -21.12 -7.22 -23.86
CA LEU A 10 -19.87 -7.92 -24.17
C LEU A 10 -19.27 -7.52 -25.53
N LYS A 11 -20.11 -7.31 -26.55
CA LYS A 11 -19.65 -6.95 -27.91
C LYS A 11 -19.15 -5.51 -27.96
N GLN A 12 -19.80 -4.59 -27.24
CA GLN A 12 -19.35 -3.21 -27.05
C GLN A 12 -18.04 -3.16 -26.25
N LEU A 13 -17.92 -3.97 -25.20
CA LEU A 13 -16.68 -4.13 -24.43
C LEU A 13 -15.54 -4.66 -25.31
N ALA A 14 -15.81 -5.63 -26.19
CA ALA A 14 -14.83 -6.17 -27.11
C ALA A 14 -14.36 -5.13 -28.14
N ILE A 15 -15.27 -4.29 -28.66
CA ILE A 15 -14.92 -3.15 -29.53
C ILE A 15 -14.03 -2.15 -28.77
N LEU A 16 -14.42 -1.76 -27.55
CA LEU A 16 -13.65 -0.85 -26.71
C LEU A 16 -12.26 -1.41 -26.37
N LEU A 17 -12.17 -2.71 -26.03
CA LEU A 17 -10.91 -3.40 -25.78
C LEU A 17 -10.04 -3.43 -27.05
N GLY A 18 -10.63 -3.70 -28.21
CA GLY A 18 -9.93 -3.63 -29.50
C GLY A 18 -9.36 -2.23 -29.78
N ALA A 19 -10.15 -1.17 -29.53
CA ALA A 19 -9.70 0.22 -29.63
C ALA A 19 -8.57 0.54 -28.62
N LEU A 20 -8.67 0.11 -27.37
CA LEU A 20 -7.65 0.34 -26.33
C LEU A 20 -6.37 -0.49 -26.51
N VAL A 21 -6.40 -1.55 -27.31
CA VAL A 21 -5.24 -2.41 -27.63
C VAL A 21 -4.59 -2.00 -28.96
N ARG A 22 -5.35 -1.45 -29.91
CA ARG A 22 -4.89 -1.20 -31.29
C ARG A 22 -5.00 0.25 -31.78
N GLY A 23 -5.98 1.00 -31.30
CA GLY A 23 -6.38 2.31 -31.81
C GLY A 23 -5.97 3.51 -30.95
N VAL A 24 -5.12 3.33 -29.94
CA VAL A 24 -4.64 4.45 -29.11
C VAL A 24 -3.66 5.31 -29.90
N CYS A 25 -4.14 6.45 -30.39
CA CYS A 25 -3.30 7.53 -30.90
C CYS A 25 -2.66 8.28 -29.72
N LEU A 26 -1.33 8.46 -29.77
CA LEU A 26 -0.56 9.17 -28.76
C LEU A 26 -0.03 10.48 -29.35
N GLU A 27 -0.74 11.57 -29.09
CA GLU A 27 -0.38 12.92 -29.54
C GLU A 27 0.52 13.63 -28.53
N ASP A 28 1.59 14.28 -29.00
CA ASP A 28 2.56 14.94 -28.11
C ASP A 28 1.93 16.06 -27.26
N ALA A 29 0.91 16.76 -27.77
CA ALA A 29 0.14 17.74 -27.00
C ALA A 29 -0.58 17.10 -25.79
N ARG A 30 -1.20 15.94 -25.97
CA ARG A 30 -1.86 15.19 -24.87
C ARG A 30 -0.85 14.59 -23.89
N VAL A 31 0.31 14.13 -24.40
CA VAL A 31 1.42 13.69 -23.56
C VAL A 31 1.95 14.85 -22.70
N LEU A 32 2.09 16.05 -23.25
CA LEU A 32 2.55 17.23 -22.50
C LEU A 32 1.57 17.64 -21.39
N ILE A 33 0.26 17.64 -21.66
CA ILE A 33 -0.77 17.86 -20.63
C ILE A 33 -0.64 16.83 -19.51
N GLN A 34 -0.48 15.55 -19.85
CA GLN A 34 -0.33 14.49 -18.86
C GLN A 34 0.99 14.61 -18.06
N LEU A 35 2.09 15.09 -18.68
CA LEU A 35 3.35 15.39 -17.98
C LEU A 35 3.19 16.59 -17.02
N LYS A 36 2.52 17.68 -17.42
CA LYS A 36 2.17 18.80 -16.52
C LYS A 36 1.32 18.30 -15.33
N ARG A 37 0.29 17.50 -15.59
CA ARG A 37 -0.55 16.86 -14.54
C ARG A 37 0.28 15.98 -13.62
N GLN A 38 1.22 15.19 -14.17
CA GLN A 38 2.13 14.35 -13.40
C GLN A 38 3.09 15.18 -12.53
N LYS A 39 3.62 16.32 -13.01
CA LYS A 39 4.41 17.27 -12.19
C LYS A 39 3.60 17.74 -10.98
N LYS A 40 2.36 18.21 -11.18
CA LYS A 40 1.45 18.69 -10.11
C LYS A 40 1.09 17.57 -9.11
N GLN A 41 0.85 16.35 -9.60
CA GLN A 41 0.60 15.17 -8.74
C GLN A 41 1.83 14.76 -7.92
N LEU A 42 3.03 14.76 -8.52
CA LEU A 42 4.26 14.44 -7.81
C LEU A 42 4.62 15.51 -6.77
N ALA A 43 4.36 16.79 -7.03
CA ALA A 43 4.49 17.85 -6.04
C ALA A 43 3.56 17.63 -4.83
N ARG A 44 2.30 17.22 -5.04
CA ARG A 44 1.38 16.84 -3.95
C ARG A 44 1.91 15.61 -3.17
N ARG A 45 2.35 14.55 -3.87
CA ARG A 45 2.99 13.34 -3.30
C ARG A 45 4.40 13.56 -2.73
N LYS A 46 4.94 14.79 -2.74
CA LYS A 46 6.16 15.19 -2.00
C LYS A 46 5.84 15.66 -0.58
N ARG A 47 4.62 16.16 -0.33
CA ARG A 47 4.23 16.80 0.95
C ARG A 47 3.68 15.82 1.99
N ASN A 48 3.15 14.68 1.56
CA ASN A 48 2.55 13.68 2.44
C ASN A 48 3.63 12.63 2.87
N PRO A 49 3.69 12.13 4.13
CA PRO A 49 4.95 11.50 4.59
C PRO A 49 5.14 9.99 4.34
N GLN A 50 4.13 9.11 4.42
CA GLN A 50 4.36 7.64 4.32
C GLN A 50 4.66 7.17 2.89
N TYR A 51 4.50 8.04 1.87
CA TYR A 51 5.04 7.84 0.52
C TYR A 51 6.52 8.12 0.49
N LEU A 52 7.01 9.22 1.10
CA LEU A 52 8.44 9.46 1.30
C LEU A 52 9.06 8.30 2.09
N LEU A 53 8.41 7.82 3.16
CA LEU A 53 8.85 6.62 3.87
C LEU A 53 8.84 5.39 2.97
N GLN A 54 7.80 5.20 2.15
CA GLN A 54 7.75 4.06 1.24
C GLN A 54 8.81 4.17 0.13
N GLN A 55 9.11 5.37 -0.38
CA GLN A 55 10.15 5.61 -1.38
C GLN A 55 11.54 5.39 -0.80
N LEU A 56 11.79 5.92 0.40
CA LEU A 56 13.04 5.71 1.15
C LEU A 56 13.23 4.23 1.46
N GLU A 57 12.21 3.58 2.00
CA GLU A 57 12.16 2.14 2.22
C GLU A 57 12.49 1.36 0.94
N ARG A 58 11.85 1.69 -0.19
CA ARG A 58 12.14 1.03 -1.47
C ARG A 58 13.58 1.27 -1.94
N ALA A 59 14.07 2.50 -1.80
CA ALA A 59 15.41 2.89 -2.21
C ALA A 59 16.52 2.26 -1.36
N LEU A 60 16.23 1.97 -0.08
CA LEU A 60 17.13 1.27 0.83
C LEU A 60 17.11 -0.26 0.63
N TRP A 61 15.93 -0.84 0.41
CA TRP A 61 15.75 -2.31 0.42
C TRP A 61 15.83 -2.98 -0.95
N PHE A 62 15.63 -2.24 -2.04
CA PHE A 62 15.64 -2.80 -3.39
C PHE A 62 16.65 -2.08 -4.29
N SER A 63 17.22 -2.79 -5.26
CA SER A 63 18.10 -2.17 -6.27
C SER A 63 17.37 -1.04 -7.00
N ARG A 64 18.06 0.06 -7.34
CA ARG A 64 17.47 1.13 -8.19
C ARG A 64 16.96 0.62 -9.55
N ARG A 65 17.43 -0.55 -10.01
CA ARG A 65 16.99 -1.21 -11.25
C ARG A 65 15.69 -2.02 -11.12
N CYS A 66 15.17 -2.25 -9.92
CA CYS A 66 13.90 -2.95 -9.77
C CYS A 66 12.73 -2.03 -10.16
N THR A 67 11.60 -2.62 -10.58
CA THR A 67 10.38 -1.88 -10.95
C THR A 67 9.83 -1.02 -9.81
N LEU A 68 10.00 -1.46 -8.56
CA LEU A 68 9.63 -0.71 -7.35
C LEU A 68 10.30 0.67 -7.24
N ASN A 69 11.57 0.77 -7.66
CA ASN A 69 12.34 2.03 -7.63
C ASN A 69 12.32 2.77 -8.96
N ALA A 70 12.33 2.06 -10.10
CA ALA A 70 12.21 2.65 -11.42
C ALA A 70 10.90 3.42 -11.62
N CYS A 71 9.81 2.94 -10.99
CA CYS A 71 8.52 3.65 -10.89
C CYS A 71 8.34 4.38 -9.55
N GLY A 72 9.43 4.63 -8.82
CA GLY A 72 9.43 5.43 -7.59
C GLY A 72 9.44 6.93 -7.88
N PHE A 73 9.25 7.74 -6.82
CA PHE A 73 9.20 9.20 -6.92
C PHE A 73 10.40 9.80 -7.63
N GLY A 74 11.63 9.48 -7.20
CA GLY A 74 12.82 10.15 -7.71
C GLY A 74 13.07 9.88 -9.19
N CYS A 75 12.84 8.65 -9.65
CA CYS A 75 12.90 8.31 -11.06
C CYS A 75 11.79 9.01 -11.86
N SER A 76 10.55 9.00 -11.35
CA SER A 76 9.39 9.63 -12.00
C SER A 76 9.50 11.15 -12.08
N SER A 77 9.85 11.82 -10.98
CA SER A 77 10.02 13.26 -10.88
C SER A 77 11.12 13.75 -11.82
N ARG A 78 12.29 13.10 -11.79
CA ARG A 78 13.38 13.42 -12.71
C ARG A 78 13.00 13.17 -14.17
N SER A 79 12.38 12.04 -14.51
CA SER A 79 12.01 11.75 -15.90
C SER A 79 10.96 12.72 -16.43
N THR A 80 9.98 13.08 -15.61
CA THR A 80 8.96 14.11 -15.91
C THR A 80 9.60 15.48 -16.11
N ALA A 81 10.49 15.92 -15.22
CA ALA A 81 11.20 17.19 -15.34
C ALA A 81 12.10 17.26 -16.58
N VAL A 82 12.82 16.18 -16.91
CA VAL A 82 13.63 16.10 -18.14
C VAL A 82 12.75 16.11 -19.39
N ALA A 83 11.58 15.45 -19.37
CA ALA A 83 10.64 15.50 -20.48
C ALA A 83 10.05 16.91 -20.69
N ILE A 84 9.60 17.58 -19.63
CA ILE A 84 9.06 18.95 -19.71
C ILE A 84 10.14 19.93 -20.21
N ARG A 85 11.37 19.87 -19.70
CA ARG A 85 12.48 20.72 -20.19
C ARG A 85 12.81 20.47 -21.67
N LYS A 86 12.73 19.22 -22.14
CA LYS A 86 12.90 18.90 -23.56
C LYS A 86 11.79 19.48 -24.42
N ALA A 87 10.54 19.42 -23.96
CA ALA A 87 9.39 20.01 -24.67
C ALA A 87 9.52 21.55 -24.76
N ALA A 88 9.89 22.22 -23.67
CA ALA A 88 10.14 23.66 -23.66
C ALA A 88 11.28 24.05 -24.63
N ALA A 89 12.36 23.28 -24.65
CA ALA A 89 13.51 23.50 -25.54
C ALA A 89 13.21 23.27 -27.04
N SER A 90 12.24 22.41 -27.40
CA SER A 90 11.75 22.32 -28.79
C SER A 90 10.88 23.52 -29.15
N ASN A 91 9.96 23.92 -28.26
CA ASN A 91 9.03 25.03 -28.54
C ASN A 91 9.78 26.36 -28.75
N GLY A 92 10.86 26.61 -27.98
CA GLY A 92 11.73 27.78 -28.15
C GLY A 92 12.53 27.82 -29.47
N ARG A 93 12.50 26.75 -30.29
CA ARG A 93 13.13 26.69 -31.62
C ARG A 93 12.15 26.78 -32.79
N GLU A 94 10.86 26.59 -32.58
CA GLU A 94 9.86 26.55 -33.66
C GLU A 94 9.27 27.93 -34.03
N ARG A 95 10.13 28.84 -34.50
CA ARG A 95 9.74 29.78 -35.58
C ARG A 95 9.95 29.20 -36.99
N GLY A 96 10.48 27.98 -37.08
CA GLY A 96 10.42 27.12 -38.26
C GLY A 96 10.13 25.69 -37.78
N GLY A 97 8.99 25.13 -38.20
CA GLY A 97 8.48 23.86 -37.64
C GLY A 97 9.26 22.61 -38.07
N ALA A 98 8.89 21.50 -37.42
CA ALA A 98 9.35 20.11 -37.62
C ALA A 98 10.47 19.61 -36.69
N ASN A 99 10.53 20.08 -35.45
CA ASN A 99 11.29 19.45 -34.35
C ASN A 99 10.56 19.45 -32.99
N ALA A 100 9.23 19.48 -32.99
CA ALA A 100 8.43 19.05 -31.83
C ALA A 100 8.93 17.68 -31.31
N THR A 101 9.20 17.59 -30.01
CA THR A 101 9.83 16.40 -29.40
C THR A 101 8.94 15.17 -29.45
N LEU A 102 9.42 14.11 -30.11
CA LEU A 102 8.73 12.84 -30.38
C LEU A 102 8.62 11.93 -29.13
N PHE A 103 7.93 12.38 -28.09
CA PHE A 103 7.58 11.53 -26.94
C PHE A 103 6.57 10.46 -27.37
N SER A 104 5.65 10.83 -28.26
CA SER A 104 4.70 10.00 -28.99
C SER A 104 5.35 8.74 -29.56
N GLU A 105 6.45 8.84 -30.33
CA GLU A 105 7.14 7.68 -30.90
C GLU A 105 7.68 6.72 -29.85
N SER A 106 8.33 7.25 -28.82
CA SER A 106 8.91 6.46 -27.73
C SER A 106 7.82 5.73 -26.94
N LEU A 107 6.73 6.42 -26.62
CA LEU A 107 5.57 5.84 -25.93
C LEU A 107 4.84 4.84 -26.84
N THR A 108 4.69 5.14 -28.14
CA THR A 108 4.10 4.22 -29.13
C THR A 108 4.92 2.94 -29.25
N ARG A 109 6.24 3.02 -29.20
CA ARG A 109 7.11 1.83 -29.20
C ARG A 109 6.92 0.98 -27.93
N VAL A 110 6.82 1.62 -26.76
CA VAL A 110 6.56 0.91 -25.49
C VAL A 110 5.15 0.30 -25.50
N TYR A 111 4.14 1.05 -25.92
CA TYR A 111 2.76 0.61 -26.08
C TYR A 111 2.66 -0.62 -27.00
N LYS A 112 3.22 -0.54 -28.22
CA LYS A 112 3.28 -1.67 -29.18
C LYS A 112 4.03 -2.89 -28.63
N ALA A 113 4.97 -2.70 -27.69
CA ALA A 113 5.71 -3.80 -27.04
C ALA A 113 4.98 -4.39 -25.82
N LEU A 114 4.06 -3.64 -25.18
CA LEU A 114 3.22 -4.10 -24.08
C LEU A 114 1.98 -4.84 -24.59
N PHE A 115 1.30 -4.29 -25.59
CA PHE A 115 0.05 -4.81 -26.18
C PHE A 115 0.28 -5.82 -27.31
N GLN A 116 1.40 -6.57 -27.27
CA GLN A 116 1.61 -7.69 -28.18
C GLN A 116 0.69 -8.86 -27.78
N PRO A 117 -0.03 -9.53 -28.70
CA PRO A 117 -0.91 -10.66 -28.35
C PRO A 117 -0.20 -11.75 -27.54
N ALA A 118 1.05 -12.07 -27.88
CA ALA A 118 1.88 -13.04 -27.15
C ALA A 118 2.27 -12.65 -25.71
N ARG A 119 1.90 -11.44 -25.26
CA ARG A 119 2.16 -10.90 -23.90
C ARG A 119 0.88 -10.58 -23.14
N MET A 120 -0.29 -10.80 -23.75
CA MET A 120 -1.58 -10.52 -23.14
C MET A 120 -2.18 -11.78 -22.52
N LEU A 121 -2.50 -11.69 -21.23
CA LEU A 121 -3.31 -12.66 -20.51
C LEU A 121 -4.72 -12.10 -20.39
N LEU A 122 -5.70 -12.74 -21.02
CA LEU A 122 -7.11 -12.45 -20.82
C LEU A 122 -7.65 -13.36 -19.71
N HIS A 123 -8.32 -12.77 -18.72
CA HIS A 123 -9.04 -13.50 -17.68
C HIS A 123 -10.47 -12.98 -17.65
N VAL A 124 -11.43 -13.89 -17.71
CA VAL A 124 -12.87 -13.58 -17.71
C VAL A 124 -13.50 -14.27 -16.53
N ALA A 125 -14.33 -13.54 -15.79
CA ALA A 125 -15.15 -14.07 -14.72
C ALA A 125 -16.59 -13.60 -14.95
N ALA A 126 -17.48 -14.56 -15.16
CA ALA A 126 -18.92 -14.38 -15.33
C ALA A 126 -19.62 -15.71 -14.99
N GLU A 127 -20.93 -15.66 -14.79
CA GLU A 127 -21.74 -16.89 -14.74
C GLU A 127 -21.74 -17.55 -16.12
N ALA A 128 -21.40 -18.85 -16.18
CA ALA A 128 -21.25 -19.58 -17.43
C ALA A 128 -22.52 -19.55 -18.28
N ASP A 129 -23.69 -19.74 -17.65
CA ASP A 129 -24.99 -19.82 -18.30
C ASP A 129 -25.47 -18.49 -18.91
N LYS A 130 -24.84 -17.37 -18.54
CA LYS A 130 -25.14 -16.03 -19.08
C LYS A 130 -24.25 -15.63 -20.26
N LEU A 131 -23.16 -16.37 -20.52
CA LEU A 131 -22.24 -16.08 -21.63
C LEU A 131 -22.79 -16.62 -22.96
N GLN A 132 -22.75 -15.79 -24.00
CA GLN A 132 -23.09 -16.18 -25.38
C GLN A 132 -22.04 -17.17 -25.92
N GLU A 133 -22.43 -18.18 -26.71
CA GLU A 133 -21.49 -19.21 -27.21
C GLU A 133 -20.27 -18.63 -27.95
N ASP A 134 -20.42 -17.47 -28.61
CA ASP A 134 -19.36 -16.76 -29.34
C ASP A 134 -18.42 -15.91 -28.46
N TRP A 135 -18.59 -15.89 -27.13
CA TRP A 135 -17.88 -14.99 -26.22
C TRP A 135 -16.34 -15.07 -26.34
N GLN A 136 -15.81 -16.28 -26.54
CA GLN A 136 -14.38 -16.52 -26.67
C GLN A 136 -13.83 -15.94 -27.97
N GLU A 137 -14.54 -16.10 -29.08
CA GLU A 137 -14.14 -15.58 -30.39
C GLU A 137 -14.24 -14.05 -30.43
N VAL A 138 -15.30 -13.49 -29.84
CA VAL A 138 -15.52 -12.04 -29.70
C VAL A 138 -14.38 -11.38 -28.92
N LEU A 139 -13.99 -11.92 -27.76
CA LEU A 139 -12.88 -11.36 -26.97
C LEU A 139 -11.49 -11.67 -27.57
N THR A 140 -11.30 -12.85 -28.16
CA THR A 140 -10.02 -13.22 -28.78
C THR A 140 -9.74 -12.41 -30.03
N SER A 141 -10.76 -12.15 -30.87
CA SER A 141 -10.63 -11.29 -32.06
C SER A 141 -10.44 -9.81 -31.70
N ALA A 142 -10.97 -9.35 -30.55
CA ALA A 142 -10.67 -8.03 -30.02
C ALA A 142 -9.17 -7.85 -29.67
N VAL A 143 -8.55 -8.87 -29.07
CA VAL A 143 -7.16 -8.83 -28.58
C VAL A 143 -6.14 -9.27 -29.64
N ASN A 144 -6.47 -10.23 -30.49
CA ASN A 144 -5.55 -10.89 -31.42
C ASN A 144 -6.16 -11.05 -32.83
N PRO A 145 -6.08 -10.02 -33.70
CA PRO A 145 -6.62 -10.09 -35.06
C PRO A 145 -5.86 -11.06 -35.98
N LEU A 146 -4.67 -11.54 -35.60
CA LEU A 146 -3.84 -12.44 -36.43
C LEU A 146 -4.34 -13.90 -36.49
N SER A 147 -5.40 -14.24 -35.75
CA SER A 147 -6.05 -15.56 -35.87
C SER A 147 -6.69 -15.78 -37.25
N ALA A 148 -6.94 -14.71 -38.01
CA ALA A 148 -7.36 -14.77 -39.41
C ALA A 148 -6.19 -15.11 -40.35
N LYS A 149 -5.82 -16.40 -40.41
CA LYS A 149 -4.97 -17.08 -41.42
C LYS A 149 -3.75 -16.26 -41.94
N SER A 150 -2.60 -16.39 -41.28
CA SER A 150 -1.29 -16.14 -41.91
C SER A 150 -0.17 -17.01 -41.30
N ASP A 151 0.92 -17.19 -42.06
CA ASP A 151 1.86 -18.32 -41.94
C ASP A 151 2.77 -18.37 -40.69
N PRO A 152 3.30 -19.57 -40.34
CA PRO A 152 4.07 -19.78 -39.12
C PRO A 152 5.57 -19.56 -39.33
N GLN A 153 6.10 -18.39 -38.95
CA GLN A 153 7.55 -18.23 -38.74
C GLN A 153 7.92 -17.43 -37.49
N GLN A 154 9.05 -17.84 -36.91
CA GLN A 154 9.80 -17.19 -35.81
C GLN A 154 9.27 -17.39 -34.38
N HIS A 155 9.29 -18.64 -33.93
CA HIS A 155 9.51 -18.94 -32.52
C HIS A 155 10.94 -18.54 -32.11
N ALA A 156 11.06 -17.62 -31.16
CA ALA A 156 12.28 -17.40 -30.39
C ALA A 156 11.94 -17.49 -28.88
N LEU A 157 12.00 -18.70 -28.34
CA LEU A 157 11.76 -18.99 -26.93
C LEU A 157 12.88 -18.39 -26.06
N LEU A 158 12.57 -17.31 -25.34
CA LEU A 158 13.37 -16.92 -24.18
C LEU A 158 12.96 -17.80 -22.98
N PRO A 159 13.92 -18.35 -22.21
CA PRO A 159 13.60 -19.24 -21.10
C PRO A 159 12.93 -18.47 -19.94
N PRO A 160 11.99 -19.10 -19.20
CA PRO A 160 11.34 -18.49 -18.04
C PRO A 160 12.34 -18.37 -16.87
N ARG A 161 13.08 -17.26 -16.82
CA ARG A 161 13.85 -16.86 -15.64
C ARG A 161 12.91 -16.26 -14.61
N GLY A 162 12.38 -17.11 -13.72
CA GLY A 162 11.58 -16.67 -12.59
C GLY A 162 12.38 -15.78 -11.63
N MET A 163 11.79 -14.65 -11.21
CA MET A 163 12.21 -13.88 -10.05
C MET A 163 11.04 -13.01 -9.51
N PRO A 164 11.11 -12.60 -8.22
CA PRO A 164 9.90 -12.50 -7.37
C PRO A 164 9.23 -11.11 -7.38
N PRO A 165 8.08 -10.94 -6.68
CA PRO A 165 7.07 -9.98 -7.11
C PRO A 165 6.90 -8.72 -6.22
N HIS A 166 6.10 -7.78 -6.75
CA HIS A 166 5.36 -6.67 -6.09
C HIS A 166 6.17 -5.51 -5.45
N LYS A 167 5.90 -4.21 -5.73
CA LYS A 167 4.70 -3.31 -5.55
C LYS A 167 4.43 -2.92 -4.06
N ILE A 168 4.02 -1.71 -3.62
CA ILE A 168 3.77 -0.37 -4.25
C ILE A 168 4.09 0.85 -3.27
N LEU A 169 3.30 1.94 -3.11
CA LEU A 169 3.60 3.32 -2.59
C LEU A 169 2.77 3.75 -1.31
N ASP A 170 2.71 5.05 -0.91
CA ASP A 170 1.66 5.76 -0.06
C ASP A 170 1.77 5.71 1.51
N GLU A 171 1.60 6.75 2.40
CA GLU A 171 0.46 7.72 2.66
C GLU A 171 0.36 8.64 3.98
N SER A 172 1.29 8.75 4.98
CA SER A 172 1.15 9.43 6.34
C SER A 172 2.45 9.62 7.29
N ALA A 173 2.48 10.39 8.40
CA ALA A 173 3.68 10.59 9.29
C ALA A 173 4.01 9.41 10.25
N ALA A 174 4.86 8.47 9.81
CA ALA A 174 5.09 7.22 10.52
C ALA A 174 6.52 7.00 11.06
N VAL A 175 6.63 6.34 12.21
CA VAL A 175 7.79 5.50 12.52
C VAL A 175 7.59 4.18 11.78
N ARG A 176 8.50 3.85 10.85
CA ARG A 176 8.51 2.54 10.17
C ARG A 176 9.80 1.81 10.51
N LEU A 177 9.70 0.83 11.40
CA LEU A 177 10.76 -0.07 11.81
C LEU A 177 10.72 -1.31 10.92
N ARG A 178 11.84 -1.70 10.30
CA ARG A 178 11.93 -2.89 9.47
C ARG A 178 13.10 -3.77 9.80
N ILE A 179 12.88 -5.07 9.66
CA ILE A 179 13.93 -6.09 9.78
C ILE A 179 13.69 -7.16 8.72
N CYS A 180 14.75 -7.50 8.00
CA CYS A 180 14.72 -8.59 7.04
C CYS A 180 14.89 -9.94 7.75
N MET A 181 13.91 -10.83 7.59
CA MET A 181 13.98 -12.18 8.12
C MET A 181 13.46 -13.15 7.05
N ARG A 182 14.33 -14.04 6.58
CA ARG A 182 13.94 -15.15 5.69
C ARG A 182 12.95 -16.06 6.44
N LEU A 183 11.68 -15.84 6.14
CA LEU A 183 10.49 -16.36 6.80
C LEU A 183 9.79 -17.27 5.79
N SER A 184 9.57 -18.55 6.12
CA SER A 184 9.12 -19.53 5.12
C SER A 184 7.95 -20.44 5.49
N LYS A 185 7.49 -20.53 6.75
CA LYS A 185 6.42 -21.49 7.15
C LYS A 185 5.37 -21.08 8.20
N LEU A 186 5.43 -19.90 8.83
CA LEU A 186 4.37 -19.42 9.75
C LEU A 186 4.29 -17.88 9.74
N GLN A 187 3.80 -17.34 8.63
CA GLN A 187 4.05 -15.94 8.22
C GLN A 187 2.92 -14.94 8.51
N LYS A 188 1.75 -15.38 8.96
CA LYS A 188 0.56 -14.50 9.07
C LYS A 188 0.02 -14.30 10.49
N ALA A 189 0.39 -15.18 11.43
CA ALA A 189 0.00 -15.07 12.84
C ALA A 189 0.68 -13.92 13.62
N LEU A 190 1.64 -13.19 13.04
CA LEU A 190 2.13 -11.91 13.60
C LEU A 190 1.55 -10.67 12.90
N SER A 191 0.86 -10.85 11.77
CA SER A 191 0.29 -9.75 10.96
C SER A 191 -1.16 -9.47 11.37
N MET A 192 -1.40 -9.39 12.68
CA MET A 192 -2.74 -9.31 13.25
C MET A 192 -2.98 -7.86 13.71
N LYS A 193 -3.99 -7.20 13.13
CA LYS A 193 -4.24 -5.76 13.31
C LYS A 193 -4.54 -5.33 14.76
N ASN A 194 -4.88 -6.29 15.62
CA ASN A 194 -5.30 -6.08 17.02
C ASN A 194 -4.34 -6.80 18.00
N PHE A 195 -3.03 -6.78 17.74
CA PHE A 195 -2.01 -7.38 18.62
C PHE A 195 -1.77 -6.50 19.87
N LEU A 196 -1.27 -7.09 20.97
CA LEU A 196 -0.94 -6.46 22.26
C LEU A 196 -0.31 -5.03 22.22
N PRO A 197 0.58 -4.67 21.27
CA PRO A 197 1.10 -3.31 21.17
C PRO A 197 0.00 -2.26 20.95
N PHE A 198 -1.15 -2.61 20.34
CA PHE A 198 -2.22 -1.63 20.12
C PHE A 198 -2.80 -1.12 21.45
N SER A 199 -3.09 -2.00 22.41
CA SER A 199 -3.59 -1.58 23.73
C SER A 199 -2.53 -0.81 24.52
N VAL A 200 -1.26 -1.24 24.48
CA VAL A 200 -0.15 -0.55 25.18
C VAL A 200 0.16 0.83 24.55
N ILE A 201 0.21 0.92 23.23
CA ILE A 201 0.64 2.14 22.51
C ILE A 201 -0.50 3.16 22.41
N ARG A 202 -1.72 2.71 22.10
CA ARG A 202 -2.89 3.60 22.00
C ARG A 202 -3.47 3.91 23.38
N GLY A 203 -3.59 2.92 24.26
CA GLY A 203 -4.02 3.12 25.64
C GLY A 203 -3.04 3.96 26.47
N GLY A 204 -1.73 3.86 26.17
CA GLY A 204 -0.71 4.76 26.72
C GLY A 204 -0.63 6.15 26.05
N GLY A 205 -1.47 6.46 25.07
CA GLY A 205 -1.50 7.76 24.39
C GLY A 205 -0.31 8.08 23.47
N PHE A 206 0.58 7.12 23.20
CA PHE A 206 1.81 7.34 22.43
C PHE A 206 1.58 7.42 20.92
N SER A 207 0.57 6.73 20.40
CA SER A 207 0.17 6.79 19.00
C SER A 207 -1.29 6.36 18.79
N TYR A 208 -1.96 6.98 17.82
CA TYR A 208 -3.31 6.62 17.42
C TYR A 208 -3.38 5.25 16.70
N GLY A 209 -2.32 4.88 15.98
CA GLY A 209 -2.25 3.66 15.18
C GLY A 209 -0.92 2.93 15.29
N CYS A 210 -0.98 1.62 15.52
CA CYS A 210 0.17 0.73 15.47
C CYS A 210 -0.20 -0.54 14.69
N ASP A 211 0.64 -0.95 13.74
CA ASP A 211 0.44 -2.15 12.91
C ASP A 211 1.78 -2.89 12.71
N LEU A 212 1.79 -4.20 12.95
CA LEU A 212 2.93 -5.07 12.71
C LEU A 212 2.71 -5.84 11.39
N CYS A 213 2.96 -5.17 10.26
CA CYS A 213 2.77 -5.78 8.95
C CYS A 213 3.88 -6.77 8.62
N TYR A 214 3.52 -7.90 8.00
CA TYR A 214 4.47 -8.80 7.36
C TYR A 214 4.31 -8.85 5.83
N SER A 215 5.41 -8.72 5.09
CA SER A 215 5.46 -8.80 3.63
C SER A 215 6.15 -10.10 3.17
N PRO A 216 5.41 -11.13 2.74
CA PRO A 216 5.97 -12.43 2.35
C PRO A 216 6.92 -12.33 1.16
N ASP A 217 6.52 -11.58 0.14
CA ASP A 217 7.26 -11.44 -1.13
C ASP A 217 8.68 -10.85 -0.94
N ALA A 218 8.87 -10.05 0.12
CA ALA A 218 10.14 -9.39 0.44
C ALA A 218 10.86 -9.98 1.67
N GLY A 219 10.21 -10.86 2.44
CA GLY A 219 10.75 -11.37 3.71
C GLY A 219 10.93 -10.28 4.79
N LEU A 220 10.04 -9.28 4.82
CA LEU A 220 10.17 -8.11 5.70
C LEU A 220 9.09 -8.09 6.78
N LEU A 221 9.51 -8.01 8.05
CA LEU A 221 8.64 -7.67 9.17
C LEU A 221 8.74 -6.15 9.43
N THR A 222 7.58 -5.49 9.55
CA THR A 222 7.47 -4.03 9.61
C THR A 222 6.59 -3.59 10.77
N LEU A 223 7.14 -2.90 11.76
CA LEU A 223 6.32 -2.14 12.71
C LEU A 223 6.06 -0.75 12.12
N LYS A 224 4.80 -0.36 12.06
CA LYS A 224 4.35 0.98 11.66
C LYS A 224 3.66 1.61 12.86
N ILE A 225 4.15 2.76 13.32
CA ILE A 225 3.52 3.57 14.37
C ILE A 225 3.18 4.91 13.74
N SER A 226 1.88 5.24 13.61
CA SER A 226 1.41 6.39 12.84
C SER A 226 -0.07 6.69 13.11
N PRO A 227 -0.47 7.95 13.33
CA PRO A 227 0.36 9.09 13.78
C PRO A 227 0.87 8.90 15.22
N ALA A 228 2.13 9.24 15.49
CA ALA A 228 2.75 9.17 16.82
C ALA A 228 3.04 10.57 17.38
N THR A 229 2.69 10.83 18.63
CA THR A 229 2.92 12.11 19.33
C THR A 229 4.37 12.21 19.85
N ASP A 230 4.85 11.10 20.42
CA ASP A 230 6.23 10.82 20.77
C ASP A 230 6.69 9.50 20.10
N PRO A 231 7.47 9.56 19.01
CA PRO A 231 7.94 8.38 18.30
C PRO A 231 8.95 7.54 19.12
N VAL A 232 9.66 8.13 20.08
CA VAL A 232 10.67 7.44 20.90
C VAL A 232 9.97 6.63 21.99
N SER A 233 9.06 7.25 22.73
CA SER A 233 8.29 6.53 23.76
C SER A 233 7.38 5.47 23.15
N ALA A 234 6.77 5.73 21.99
CA ALA A 234 5.98 4.71 21.28
C ALA A 234 6.83 3.49 20.86
N LEU A 235 8.05 3.71 20.35
CA LEU A 235 8.98 2.64 20.01
C LEU A 235 9.45 1.88 21.26
N SER A 236 9.79 2.60 22.33
CA SER A 236 10.20 2.01 23.62
C SER A 236 9.09 1.12 24.20
N ALA A 237 7.86 1.63 24.27
CA ALA A 237 6.68 0.89 24.70
C ALA A 237 6.42 -0.35 23.83
N SER A 238 6.59 -0.24 22.50
CA SER A 238 6.51 -1.38 21.58
C SER A 238 7.52 -2.48 21.92
N LEU A 239 8.79 -2.10 22.11
CA LEU A 239 9.87 -3.05 22.41
C LEU A 239 9.71 -3.69 23.80
N CYS A 240 9.20 -2.94 24.77
CA CYS A 240 8.84 -3.46 26.09
C CYS A 240 7.67 -4.45 26.01
N ALA A 241 6.61 -4.15 25.26
CA ALA A 241 5.48 -5.05 25.04
C ALA A 241 5.89 -6.35 24.32
N PHE A 242 6.81 -6.28 23.35
CA PHE A 242 7.30 -7.46 22.65
C PHE A 242 8.20 -8.36 23.51
N ARG A 243 8.89 -7.82 24.54
CA ARG A 243 9.94 -8.56 25.27
C ARG A 243 9.39 -9.80 26.00
N PRO A 244 8.34 -9.74 26.83
CA PRO A 244 7.77 -10.92 27.50
C PRO A 244 7.26 -12.00 26.54
N ILE A 245 6.75 -11.59 25.37
CA ILE A 245 6.24 -12.50 24.33
C ILE A 245 7.41 -13.17 23.58
N ALA A 246 8.51 -12.43 23.37
CA ALA A 246 9.71 -12.95 22.70
C ALA A 246 10.54 -13.88 23.60
N SER A 247 10.59 -13.64 24.91
CA SER A 247 11.15 -14.57 25.89
C SER A 247 10.24 -15.79 26.11
N GLY A 248 8.92 -15.59 26.03
CA GLY A 248 7.92 -16.57 26.46
C GLY A 248 7.70 -16.54 27.97
N GLU A 249 7.96 -15.40 28.62
CA GLU A 249 7.59 -15.11 30.02
C GLU A 249 6.09 -14.76 30.12
N ALA A 250 5.54 -14.12 29.09
CA ALA A 250 4.10 -13.91 28.96
C ALA A 250 3.50 -15.00 28.07
N GLU A 251 2.45 -15.66 28.56
CA GLU A 251 1.61 -16.51 27.71
C GLU A 251 0.78 -15.67 26.75
N PHE A 252 0.25 -16.30 25.70
CA PHE A 252 -0.56 -15.63 24.69
C PHE A 252 -1.99 -16.12 24.88
N PRO A 253 -2.90 -15.29 25.42
CA PRO A 253 -4.20 -15.77 25.88
C PRO A 253 -5.05 -16.23 24.71
N ASP A 254 -5.78 -17.33 24.88
CA ASP A 254 -6.57 -17.95 23.81
C ASP A 254 -7.69 -17.03 23.28
N SER A 255 -8.14 -16.07 24.09
CA SER A 255 -9.06 -15.01 23.68
C SER A 255 -8.45 -14.08 22.62
N GLU A 256 -7.21 -13.61 22.83
CA GLU A 256 -6.48 -12.82 21.84
C GLU A 256 -6.14 -13.65 20.60
N LEU A 257 -5.70 -14.91 20.78
CA LEU A 257 -5.46 -15.81 19.65
C LEU A 257 -6.70 -15.99 18.78
N ARG A 258 -7.87 -16.16 19.40
CA ARG A 258 -9.16 -16.27 18.69
C ARG A 258 -9.53 -14.97 17.99
N ALA A 259 -9.52 -13.83 18.69
CA ALA A 259 -9.84 -12.53 18.11
C ALA A 259 -8.93 -12.19 16.92
N ALA A 260 -7.66 -12.52 17.04
CA ALA A 260 -6.65 -12.23 16.03
C ALA A 260 -6.67 -13.21 14.85
N LYS A 261 -7.02 -14.50 15.07
CA LYS A 261 -7.45 -15.42 14.00
C LYS A 261 -8.66 -14.85 13.25
N CYS A 262 -9.74 -14.46 13.93
CA CYS A 262 -10.93 -13.90 13.28
C CYS A 262 -10.60 -12.66 12.44
N SER A 263 -9.82 -11.72 12.97
CA SER A 263 -9.33 -10.54 12.22
C SER A 263 -8.58 -10.93 10.93
N LEU A 264 -7.73 -11.96 11.00
CA LEU A 264 -6.99 -12.47 9.84
C LEU A 264 -7.90 -13.20 8.83
N LEU A 265 -8.87 -14.00 9.30
CA LEU A 265 -9.86 -14.69 8.46
C LEU A 265 -10.70 -13.66 7.69
N CYS A 266 -11.27 -12.67 8.38
CA CYS A 266 -11.99 -11.55 7.75
C CYS A 266 -11.12 -10.80 6.73
N SER A 267 -9.83 -10.57 7.02
CA SER A 267 -8.89 -9.93 6.08
C SER A 267 -8.48 -10.82 4.88
N ILE A 268 -8.76 -12.11 4.90
CA ILE A 268 -8.59 -13.02 3.75
C ILE A 268 -9.91 -13.08 2.96
N ILE A 269 -11.04 -13.27 3.64
CA ILE A 269 -12.38 -13.36 3.05
C ILE A 269 -12.77 -12.05 2.36
N GLY A 270 -12.51 -10.89 2.98
CA GLY A 270 -12.73 -9.56 2.38
C GLY A 270 -11.81 -9.21 1.20
N LYS A 271 -11.02 -10.17 0.68
CA LYS A 271 -10.31 -10.07 -0.61
C LYS A 271 -10.97 -10.90 -1.71
N GLU A 272 -12.07 -11.55 -1.39
CA GLU A 272 -12.89 -12.45 -2.19
C GLU A 272 -14.39 -12.16 -1.97
N GLU A 273 -14.72 -10.96 -1.49
CA GLU A 273 -16.08 -10.54 -1.14
C GLU A 273 -16.97 -10.39 -2.37
N THR A 274 -16.45 -9.79 -3.45
CA THR A 274 -17.15 -9.71 -4.73
C THR A 274 -16.63 -10.71 -5.76
N PRO A 275 -17.43 -11.11 -6.78
CA PRO A 275 -16.95 -11.93 -7.89
C PRO A 275 -15.76 -11.30 -8.65
N GLN A 276 -15.70 -9.96 -8.67
CA GLN A 276 -14.58 -9.19 -9.21
C GLN A 276 -13.30 -9.38 -8.38
N ASP A 277 -13.39 -9.35 -7.06
CA ASP A 277 -12.23 -9.55 -6.19
C ASP A 277 -11.70 -10.98 -6.29
N VAL A 278 -12.60 -11.98 -6.32
CA VAL A 278 -12.25 -13.39 -6.60
C VAL A 278 -11.52 -13.51 -7.94
N ALA A 279 -12.04 -12.90 -9.00
CA ALA A 279 -11.40 -12.89 -10.32
C ALA A 279 -10.00 -12.27 -10.27
N PHE A 280 -9.84 -11.17 -9.53
CA PHE A 280 -8.56 -10.50 -9.36
C PHE A 280 -7.56 -11.34 -8.53
N GLN A 281 -7.99 -12.01 -7.45
CA GLN A 281 -7.14 -12.94 -6.71
C GLN A 281 -6.71 -14.13 -7.56
N ASN A 282 -7.60 -14.68 -8.40
CA ASN A 282 -7.27 -15.77 -9.33
C ASN A 282 -6.17 -15.36 -10.33
N VAL A 283 -6.28 -14.17 -10.94
CA VAL A 283 -5.23 -13.60 -11.80
C VAL A 283 -3.91 -13.46 -11.03
N LEU A 284 -3.96 -12.93 -9.80
CA LEU A 284 -2.76 -12.79 -8.96
C LEU A 284 -2.16 -14.15 -8.55
N ALA A 285 -2.97 -15.18 -8.33
CA ALA A 285 -2.51 -16.54 -8.02
C ALA A 285 -1.77 -17.15 -9.22
N VAL A 286 -2.37 -17.09 -10.42
CA VAL A 286 -1.74 -17.54 -11.67
C VAL A 286 -0.42 -16.82 -11.93
N LEU A 287 -0.39 -15.47 -11.82
CA LEU A 287 0.83 -14.68 -12.03
C LEU A 287 1.92 -14.92 -10.97
N ARG A 288 1.57 -15.45 -9.80
CA ARG A 288 2.51 -15.87 -8.73
C ARG A 288 2.88 -17.35 -8.79
N GLY A 289 2.27 -18.14 -9.68
CA GLY A 289 2.45 -19.61 -9.70
C GLY A 289 1.85 -20.32 -8.48
N MET A 290 0.81 -19.76 -7.87
CA MET A 290 0.11 -20.33 -6.71
C MET A 290 -1.17 -21.05 -7.16
N PRO A 291 -1.61 -22.14 -6.49
CA PRO A 291 -2.88 -22.79 -6.80
C PRO A 291 -4.07 -21.86 -6.52
N LEU A 292 -5.15 -21.95 -7.30
CA LEU A 292 -6.34 -21.11 -7.11
C LEU A 292 -6.98 -21.30 -5.71
N ASN A 293 -6.89 -22.51 -5.16
CA ASN A 293 -7.37 -22.83 -3.81
C ASN A 293 -6.44 -22.33 -2.67
N SER A 294 -5.38 -21.56 -2.96
CA SER A 294 -4.41 -21.08 -1.96
C SER A 294 -5.04 -20.38 -0.78
N ASN A 295 -6.08 -19.56 -1.00
CA ASN A 295 -6.74 -18.84 0.08
C ASN A 295 -7.58 -19.78 0.94
N LYS A 296 -8.31 -20.74 0.36
CA LYS A 296 -9.02 -21.80 1.11
C LYS A 296 -8.06 -22.64 1.97
N GLU A 297 -6.94 -23.09 1.39
CA GLU A 297 -5.90 -23.77 2.15
C GLU A 297 -5.31 -22.91 3.28
N LEU A 298 -5.18 -21.60 3.04
CA LEU A 298 -4.66 -20.66 4.04
C LEU A 298 -5.65 -20.45 5.19
N LEU A 299 -6.96 -20.41 4.93
CA LEU A 299 -7.99 -20.32 5.98
C LEU A 299 -7.88 -21.54 6.92
N ALA A 300 -7.84 -22.76 6.38
CA ALA A 300 -7.66 -23.99 7.17
C ALA A 300 -6.34 -23.99 7.96
N LYS A 301 -5.24 -23.50 7.35
CA LYS A 301 -3.95 -23.35 8.05
C LYS A 301 -3.97 -22.29 9.15
N VAL A 302 -4.79 -21.24 9.03
CA VAL A 302 -4.98 -20.20 10.07
C VAL A 302 -5.83 -20.72 11.23
N GLU A 303 -6.89 -21.47 10.93
CA GLU A 303 -7.73 -22.11 11.93
C GLU A 303 -6.94 -23.09 12.81
N ALA A 304 -6.07 -23.89 12.21
CA ALA A 304 -5.22 -24.86 12.89
C ALA A 304 -4.11 -24.28 13.79
N VAL A 305 -3.79 -22.97 13.71
CA VAL A 305 -2.68 -22.36 14.48
C VAL A 305 -2.87 -22.51 15.99
N THR A 306 -1.86 -22.98 16.69
CA THR A 306 -1.86 -23.11 18.16
C THR A 306 -1.11 -21.98 18.86
N SER A 307 -1.42 -21.73 20.15
CA SER A 307 -0.69 -20.74 20.96
C SER A 307 0.82 -21.07 21.05
N ALA A 308 1.17 -22.36 21.16
CA ALA A 308 2.55 -22.84 21.15
C ALA A 308 3.31 -22.49 19.84
N GLU A 309 2.64 -22.58 18.68
CA GLU A 309 3.23 -22.15 17.41
C GLU A 309 3.42 -20.63 17.35
N VAL A 310 2.45 -19.84 17.84
CA VAL A 310 2.58 -18.38 17.94
C VAL A 310 3.77 -18.00 18.82
N HIS A 311 3.96 -18.67 19.97
CA HIS A 311 5.13 -18.49 20.82
C HIS A 311 6.44 -18.87 20.13
N CYS A 312 6.48 -19.98 19.39
CA CYS A 312 7.66 -20.37 18.62
C CYS A 312 8.03 -19.30 17.58
N VAL A 313 7.03 -18.73 16.91
CA VAL A 313 7.17 -17.66 15.91
C VAL A 313 7.60 -16.35 16.56
N ALA A 314 6.94 -15.94 17.65
CA ALA A 314 7.31 -14.76 18.42
C ALA A 314 8.75 -14.85 18.92
N ARG A 315 9.12 -15.95 19.57
CA ARG A 315 10.51 -16.22 20.01
C ARG A 315 11.50 -16.23 18.86
N LYS A 316 11.12 -16.66 17.65
CA LYS A 316 12.04 -16.69 16.49
C LYS A 316 12.23 -15.33 15.81
N TYR A 317 11.19 -14.50 15.75
CA TYR A 317 11.19 -13.26 14.96
C TYR A 317 11.11 -11.99 15.82
N LEU A 318 10.31 -11.95 16.89
CA LEU A 318 10.29 -10.81 17.81
C LEU A 318 11.58 -10.71 18.64
N SER A 319 12.26 -11.83 18.96
CA SER A 319 13.57 -11.78 19.63
C SER A 319 14.61 -11.06 18.76
N ARG A 320 14.76 -11.49 17.51
CA ARG A 320 15.56 -10.80 16.48
C ARG A 320 15.15 -9.34 16.32
N PHE A 321 13.85 -9.07 16.47
CA PHE A 321 13.32 -7.71 16.39
C PHE A 321 13.78 -6.81 17.53
N ILE A 322 13.75 -7.33 18.76
CA ILE A 322 14.27 -6.60 19.91
C ILE A 322 15.79 -6.50 19.84
N THR A 323 16.51 -7.57 19.48
CA THR A 323 17.98 -7.60 19.41
C THR A 323 18.56 -6.62 18.38
N ALA A 324 17.83 -6.32 17.31
CA ALA A 324 18.23 -5.31 16.33
C ALA A 324 18.34 -3.89 16.90
N PHE A 325 17.61 -3.59 17.97
CA PHE A 325 17.53 -2.24 18.57
C PHE A 325 18.05 -2.18 20.01
N ALA A 326 18.00 -3.29 20.75
CA ALA A 326 18.70 -3.43 22.02
C ALA A 326 20.21 -3.50 21.76
N GLY A 327 20.91 -2.38 21.96
CA GLY A 327 22.30 -2.13 21.60
C GLY A 327 23.37 -2.98 22.30
N THR A 328 23.27 -4.30 22.21
CA THR A 328 24.29 -5.24 22.69
C THR A 328 25.60 -5.05 21.92
N ASN A 329 26.73 -5.02 22.64
CA ASN A 329 28.04 -4.71 22.08
C ASN A 329 28.68 -5.86 21.27
N SER A 330 27.92 -6.92 20.94
CA SER A 330 28.39 -8.03 20.13
C SER A 330 28.32 -7.67 18.65
N ALA A 331 29.47 -7.33 18.05
CA ALA A 331 29.57 -6.95 16.63
C ALA A 331 28.92 -7.98 15.68
N SER A 332 29.06 -9.28 16.00
CA SER A 332 28.47 -10.39 15.23
C SER A 332 26.94 -10.41 15.22
N ALA A 333 26.26 -9.80 16.20
CA ALA A 333 24.80 -9.72 16.23
C ALA A 333 24.28 -8.54 15.38
N LYS A 334 25.02 -7.43 15.31
CA LYS A 334 24.66 -6.26 14.51
C LYS A 334 24.81 -6.50 13.01
N GLU A 335 25.82 -7.25 12.56
CA GLU A 335 25.95 -7.62 11.13
C GLU A 335 24.84 -8.57 10.65
N ALA A 336 24.31 -9.44 11.53
CA ALA A 336 23.33 -10.45 11.16
C ALA A 336 21.90 -9.92 10.99
N ALA A 337 21.60 -8.72 11.50
CA ALA A 337 20.26 -8.13 11.53
C ALA A 337 20.20 -6.79 10.79
N CYS A 338 20.25 -6.83 9.45
CA CYS A 338 19.93 -5.66 8.62
C CYS A 338 18.56 -5.11 9.00
N SER A 339 18.57 -3.95 9.66
CA SER A 339 17.40 -3.34 10.28
C SER A 339 17.39 -1.85 9.95
N THR A 340 16.21 -1.31 9.68
CA THR A 340 16.05 0.09 9.27
C THR A 340 15.00 0.73 10.16
N LEU A 341 15.38 1.80 10.84
CA LEU A 341 14.46 2.74 11.48
C LEU A 341 14.34 3.97 10.60
N CYS A 342 13.13 4.24 10.11
CA CYS A 342 12.80 5.53 9.51
C CYS A 342 11.78 6.24 10.40
N VAL A 343 12.05 7.49 10.75
CA VAL A 343 11.15 8.40 11.47
C VAL A 343 10.97 9.66 10.62
N ILE A 344 9.74 10.09 10.39
CA ILE A 344 9.46 11.47 9.98
C ILE A 344 8.90 12.22 11.18
N THR A 345 9.44 13.41 11.43
CA THR A 345 9.08 14.30 12.54
C THR A 345 9.32 15.76 12.11
N ASN A 346 8.74 16.73 12.82
CA ASN A 346 9.02 18.15 12.60
C ASN A 346 10.51 18.47 12.91
N THR A 347 11.10 19.44 12.21
CA THR A 347 12.49 19.88 12.36
C THR A 347 12.85 20.19 13.82
N GLU A 348 11.98 20.92 14.53
CA GLU A 348 12.07 21.22 15.96
C GLU A 348 12.27 19.96 16.83
N LYS A 349 11.53 18.89 16.51
CA LYS A 349 11.54 17.62 17.25
C LYS A 349 12.66 16.67 16.81
N VAL A 350 13.44 16.98 15.77
CA VAL A 350 14.55 16.12 15.31
C VAL A 350 15.60 15.95 16.41
N SER A 351 15.98 17.04 17.08
CA SER A 351 17.05 17.01 18.09
C SER A 351 16.70 16.18 19.32
N SER A 352 15.46 16.29 19.83
CA SER A 352 14.95 15.49 20.94
C SER A 352 14.74 14.03 20.54
N THR A 353 14.19 13.78 19.34
CA THR A 353 14.01 12.43 18.80
C THR A 353 15.35 11.69 18.68
N ILE A 354 16.39 12.33 18.13
CA ILE A 354 17.72 11.73 18.00
C ILE A 354 18.35 11.45 19.37
N LYS A 355 18.25 12.39 20.34
CA LYS A 355 18.72 12.15 21.72
C LYS A 355 18.02 10.95 22.35
N GLY A 356 16.69 10.83 22.20
CA GLY A 356 15.92 9.71 22.71
C GLY A 356 16.26 8.36 22.06
N LEU A 357 16.43 8.32 20.73
CA LEU A 357 16.82 7.12 20.00
C LEU A 357 18.26 6.68 20.33
N ASN A 358 19.19 7.64 20.48
CA ASN A 358 20.55 7.36 20.95
C ASN A 358 20.55 6.81 22.39
N ALA A 359 19.65 7.27 23.27
CA ALA A 359 19.49 6.72 24.62
C ALA A 359 18.94 5.28 24.62
N LEU A 360 18.19 4.89 23.59
CA LEU A 360 17.81 3.49 23.33
C LEU A 360 18.94 2.65 22.69
N GLY A 361 20.12 3.26 22.42
CA GLY A 361 21.25 2.61 21.77
C GLY A 361 21.16 2.55 20.24
N ILE A 362 20.22 3.30 19.64
CA ILE A 362 19.96 3.32 18.19
C ILE A 362 20.66 4.53 17.58
N CYS A 363 21.70 4.31 16.78
CA CYS A 363 22.39 5.38 16.06
C CYS A 363 21.52 5.90 14.91
N CYS A 364 21.19 7.19 14.93
CA CYS A 364 20.33 7.82 13.92
C CYS A 364 21.05 8.95 13.16
N LEU A 365 20.66 9.12 11.90
CA LEU A 365 21.12 10.19 11.01
C LEU A 365 19.96 11.16 10.74
N ALA A 366 20.18 12.46 10.93
CA ALA A 366 19.25 13.50 10.48
C ALA A 366 19.41 13.70 8.96
N VAL A 367 18.30 13.76 8.22
CA VAL A 367 18.29 14.07 6.78
C VAL A 367 17.15 15.05 6.51
N SER A 368 17.45 16.19 5.89
CA SER A 368 16.43 17.17 5.50
C SER A 368 15.56 16.65 4.34
N LEU A 369 14.35 17.19 4.17
CA LEU A 369 13.47 16.78 3.06
C LEU A 369 14.10 17.09 1.68
N LYS A 370 14.77 18.23 1.53
CA LYS A 370 15.52 18.63 0.31
C LYS A 370 16.60 17.57 -0.01
N ALA A 371 17.38 17.17 1.01
CA ALA A 371 18.42 16.14 0.90
C ALA A 371 17.85 14.73 0.60
N LEU A 372 16.74 14.34 1.22
CA LEU A 372 16.05 13.07 0.93
C LEU A 372 15.52 13.05 -0.52
N CYS A 373 14.85 14.11 -0.96
CA CYS A 373 14.37 14.22 -2.34
C CYS A 373 15.54 14.14 -3.35
N LYS A 374 16.69 14.77 -3.05
CA LYS A 374 17.92 14.68 -3.85
C LYS A 374 18.46 13.24 -3.89
N PHE A 375 18.55 12.53 -2.76
CA PHE A 375 18.97 11.13 -2.69
C PHE A 375 18.06 10.18 -3.50
N LEU A 376 16.74 10.32 -3.35
CA LEU A 376 15.76 9.55 -4.13
C LEU A 376 15.89 9.83 -5.62
N SER A 377 16.17 11.09 -5.98
CA SER A 377 16.29 11.58 -7.37
C SER A 377 17.72 11.53 -7.93
N ALA A 378 18.66 10.90 -7.23
CA ALA A 378 20.06 10.75 -7.65
C ALA A 378 20.30 9.51 -8.54
N ASP A 379 21.46 9.46 -9.19
CA ASP A 379 21.91 8.26 -9.91
C ASP A 379 22.52 7.21 -8.98
N ALA A 380 22.72 6.02 -9.53
CA ALA A 380 23.30 4.89 -8.82
C ALA A 380 24.79 5.10 -8.50
N ASN A 381 25.05 5.83 -7.42
CA ASN A 381 26.25 5.79 -6.55
C ASN A 381 26.21 6.84 -5.40
N VAL A 382 25.15 7.65 -5.28
CA VAL A 382 25.02 8.63 -4.19
C VAL A 382 24.60 7.94 -2.89
N SER A 383 25.45 8.01 -1.87
CA SER A 383 25.14 7.65 -0.48
C SER A 383 24.12 8.61 0.14
N LEU A 384 23.50 8.21 1.25
CA LEU A 384 22.75 9.18 2.06
C LEU A 384 23.69 10.32 2.49
N PRO A 385 23.29 11.60 2.33
CA PRO A 385 24.11 12.73 2.74
C PRO A 385 24.25 12.76 4.27
N THR A 386 25.48 12.93 4.76
CA THR A 386 25.81 12.86 6.18
C THR A 386 26.00 14.24 6.79
N ASN A 387 25.20 14.57 7.82
CA ASN A 387 25.42 15.68 8.75
C ASN A 387 25.61 17.09 8.15
N GLU A 388 24.78 17.47 7.18
CA GLU A 388 24.54 18.88 6.85
C GLU A 388 23.06 19.21 7.12
N VAL A 389 22.81 19.71 8.33
CA VAL A 389 21.64 20.55 8.62
C VAL A 389 22.12 21.99 8.48
N THR A 390 22.34 22.40 7.23
CA THR A 390 22.48 23.82 6.92
C THR A 390 21.09 24.45 6.99
N SER A 391 21.00 25.61 7.66
CA SER A 391 19.82 26.47 7.64
C SER A 391 19.80 27.25 6.33
N ASP A 392 19.72 26.52 5.22
CA ASP A 392 19.63 27.12 3.89
C ASP A 392 18.15 27.41 3.60
N ASP A 393 17.67 28.51 4.17
CA ASP A 393 16.48 29.25 3.71
C ASP A 393 16.78 29.92 2.35
N GLU A 394 17.31 29.14 1.41
CA GLU A 394 17.14 29.43 -0.01
C GLU A 394 15.77 28.88 -0.39
N GLU A 395 14.79 29.79 -0.30
CA GLU A 395 13.55 29.75 -1.04
C GLU A 395 13.88 29.27 -2.46
N GLU A 396 13.40 28.07 -2.83
CA GLU A 396 13.24 27.81 -4.25
C GLU A 396 12.15 28.81 -4.66
N GLU A 397 12.55 29.86 -5.38
CA GLU A 397 11.63 30.73 -6.12
C GLU A 397 10.77 29.79 -6.97
N ASP A 398 9.60 29.42 -6.43
CA ASP A 398 8.49 28.93 -7.21
C ASP A 398 8.18 30.10 -8.14
N GLU A 399 8.72 30.06 -9.36
CA GLU A 399 8.29 30.90 -10.46
C GLU A 399 6.77 30.69 -10.57
N GLU A 400 6.03 31.63 -9.98
CA GLU A 400 4.60 31.80 -10.20
C GLU A 400 4.44 32.18 -11.67
N GLU A 401 4.43 31.16 -12.55
CA GLU A 401 3.79 31.28 -13.84
C GLU A 401 2.35 31.74 -13.54
N GLU A 402 2.07 33.02 -13.80
CA GLU A 402 0.74 33.61 -13.75
C GLU A 402 -0.16 32.76 -14.67
N ASP A 403 -0.88 31.79 -14.08
CA ASP A 403 -1.88 30.97 -14.78
C ASP A 403 -3.01 31.95 -15.18
N GLU A 404 -3.02 32.36 -16.46
CA GLU A 404 -4.14 33.13 -17.04
C GLU A 404 -5.46 32.40 -16.76
N GLU A 405 -6.46 33.15 -16.27
CA GLU A 405 -7.80 32.63 -15.96
C GLU A 405 -8.50 32.15 -17.25
N GLU A 406 -8.43 30.85 -17.56
CA GLU A 406 -9.39 30.22 -18.48
C GLU A 406 -10.63 29.77 -17.71
N GLU A 407 -11.78 30.29 -18.15
CA GLU A 407 -13.05 30.31 -17.44
C GLU A 407 -13.62 28.93 -17.07
N ASP A 408 -14.32 28.88 -15.92
CA ASP A 408 -15.04 27.72 -15.43
C ASP A 408 -16.09 27.22 -16.44
N ALA A 409 -15.96 25.95 -16.84
CA ALA A 409 -17.09 25.17 -17.32
C ALA A 409 -17.67 24.38 -16.14
N SER A 410 -18.78 24.89 -15.60
CA SER A 410 -19.55 24.29 -14.52
C SER A 410 -19.94 22.83 -14.81
N ASP A 411 -19.63 21.94 -13.87
CA ASP A 411 -20.25 20.61 -13.76
C ASP A 411 -20.74 20.49 -12.31
N GLU A 412 -21.98 20.94 -12.07
CA GLU A 412 -22.67 20.77 -10.80
C GLU A 412 -23.19 19.33 -10.70
N GLU A 413 -22.77 18.59 -9.68
CA GLU A 413 -23.69 17.69 -8.98
C GLU A 413 -23.49 17.86 -7.47
N ASP A 414 -24.56 18.33 -6.83
CA ASP A 414 -24.66 18.73 -5.42
C ASP A 414 -25.44 17.66 -4.61
N ALA A 415 -25.63 17.92 -3.32
CA ALA A 415 -26.45 17.17 -2.37
C ALA A 415 -25.87 15.84 -1.86
N SER A 416 -24.93 15.98 -0.92
CA SER A 416 -24.96 15.14 0.29
C SER A 416 -26.22 15.43 1.10
N ASP A 417 -26.92 14.40 1.56
CA ASP A 417 -28.07 14.50 2.47
C ASP A 417 -27.75 13.71 3.76
N ASP A 418 -27.20 14.43 4.74
CA ASP A 418 -26.95 14.01 6.13
C ASP A 418 -27.50 15.16 7.01
N GLU A 419 -28.75 15.06 7.45
CA GLU A 419 -29.34 15.95 8.46
C GLU A 419 -29.49 15.18 9.78
N ASP A 420 -28.95 15.76 10.84
CA ASP A 420 -28.84 15.18 12.19
C ASP A 420 -29.99 15.69 13.10
N ALA A 421 -30.09 15.15 14.31
CA ALA A 421 -31.27 15.28 15.17
C ALA A 421 -31.60 16.71 15.70
N SER A 422 -32.88 16.94 16.00
CA SER A 422 -33.32 17.89 17.05
C SER A 422 -34.68 17.50 17.67
N ASP A 423 -34.78 17.63 19.00
CA ASP A 423 -36.02 17.57 19.81
C ASP A 423 -37.00 18.72 19.50
N ASP A 424 -38.31 18.54 19.73
CA ASP A 424 -39.03 19.05 20.93
C ASP A 424 -40.58 19.04 20.80
N GLU A 425 -41.23 18.66 21.91
CA GLU A 425 -42.48 19.20 22.52
C GLU A 425 -43.75 19.51 21.66
N GLU A 426 -44.86 18.76 21.87
CA GLU A 426 -46.03 19.17 22.72
C GLU A 426 -47.31 18.32 22.47
N GLU A 427 -48.01 18.03 23.59
CA GLU A 427 -49.46 17.76 23.84
C GLU A 427 -50.35 16.96 22.82
N GLU A 428 -51.24 16.04 23.22
CA GLU A 428 -52.29 16.14 24.27
C GLU A 428 -52.93 14.75 24.59
N THR A 429 -53.47 14.60 25.82
CA THR A 429 -54.66 13.81 26.28
C THR A 429 -54.89 12.32 25.87
N SER A 430 -55.45 11.41 26.70
CA SER A 430 -55.97 11.44 28.08
C SER A 430 -56.07 10.00 28.68
N ASP A 431 -56.68 9.90 29.87
CA ASP A 431 -57.38 8.74 30.47
C ASP A 431 -56.67 7.92 31.58
N GLU A 432 -56.89 8.43 32.80
CA GLU A 432 -57.47 7.73 33.97
C GLU A 432 -56.68 6.64 34.75
N GLU A 433 -56.33 7.01 36.00
CA GLU A 433 -56.74 6.39 37.30
C GLU A 433 -56.83 4.84 37.43
N GLU A 434 -56.48 4.18 38.54
CA GLU A 434 -56.40 4.56 39.97
C GLU A 434 -55.17 3.95 40.70
N GLU A 435 -54.98 4.39 41.95
CA GLU A 435 -54.09 3.86 42.99
C GLU A 435 -54.32 2.35 43.27
N SER A 436 -53.36 1.61 43.80
CA SER A 436 -53.19 1.52 45.27
C SER A 436 -51.99 0.66 45.68
N ASP A 437 -51.44 0.98 46.86
CA ASP A 437 -50.47 0.17 47.59
C ASP A 437 -51.04 -1.22 47.95
N ASP A 438 -50.18 -2.24 48.02
CA ASP A 438 -50.03 -2.95 49.31
C ASP A 438 -48.61 -3.49 49.50
N SER A 439 -48.17 -3.50 50.75
CA SER A 439 -46.85 -3.95 51.21
C SER A 439 -47.02 -5.08 52.21
N GLY A 440 -46.55 -6.30 51.92
CA GLY A 440 -46.45 -7.30 52.98
C GLY A 440 -46.02 -8.71 52.57
N PRO A 441 -45.50 -9.51 53.52
CA PRO A 441 -44.70 -10.69 53.22
C PRO A 441 -45.34 -12.00 53.74
N ASP A 442 -44.50 -13.04 53.85
CA ASP A 442 -44.79 -14.39 54.38
C ASP A 442 -45.71 -15.27 53.48
N ASP A 443 -45.62 -16.60 53.48
CA ASP A 443 -44.73 -17.50 54.23
C ASP A 443 -44.40 -18.79 53.42
N THR A 444 -43.53 -19.60 54.01
CA THR A 444 -43.29 -21.04 53.78
C THR A 444 -44.47 -21.89 53.28
N MET A 445 -44.18 -22.91 52.45
CA MET A 445 -44.27 -24.31 52.89
C MET A 445 -43.65 -25.35 51.93
N GLU A 446 -43.05 -26.38 52.51
CA GLU A 446 -42.70 -27.64 51.86
C GLU A 446 -43.96 -28.49 51.60
N ALA A 447 -44.02 -29.23 50.48
CA ALA A 447 -44.66 -30.55 50.46
C ALA A 447 -44.25 -31.40 49.24
N GLN A 448 -43.50 -32.45 49.53
CA GLN A 448 -43.41 -33.75 48.87
C GLN A 448 -44.50 -34.08 47.82
N HIS A 449 -44.10 -34.56 46.64
CA HIS A 449 -44.21 -36.00 46.35
C HIS A 449 -43.25 -36.52 45.27
#